data_AF-A0A1J3FCP4-F1
#
_entry.id   AF-A0A1J3FCP4-F1
#
_cell.length_a   1.000
_cell.length_b   1.000
_cell.length_c   1.000
_cell.angle_alpha   90.00
_cell.angle_beta   90.00
_cell.angle_gamma   90.00
#
_symmetry.space_group_name_H-M   'P 1'
#
loop_
_entity.id
_entity.type
_entity.pdbx_description
1 polymer ?
#
loop_
_entity_poly.entity_id
_entity_poly.type
_entity_poly.pdbx_seq_one_letter_code
_entity_poly.pdbx_strand_id
1 'polypeptide(L)'
;CDFTLLQPHKTKTLISAFPQVERANSARMKFNPRVTSSRRKNRKAHFSAPSSVRRVLMSSPLSTDLRQKYNVRSMPVRKDDEVQVVRGTFKGREGKVMQVYRRKWVIHIERITREKVNGTTVNVGVNASNVVITKLRLDKDRKSLLERKANGRAVADKEKGTKFTAEDVMQSVD
;
A
#
# COMPACT_ATOMS: atom_id res chain seq x y z
N CYS A 1 62.98 59.18 -14.80
CA CYS A 1 63.22 59.17 -16.25
C CYS A 1 63.02 57.74 -16.74
N ASP A 2 62.05 57.58 -17.63
CA ASP A 2 61.96 56.56 -18.69
C ASP A 2 61.83 55.08 -18.26
N PHE A 3 60.69 54.40 -18.41
CA PHE A 3 59.99 53.96 -19.64
C PHE A 3 60.74 52.87 -20.42
N THR A 4 60.46 51.60 -20.13
CA THR A 4 60.41 50.52 -21.15
C THR A 4 59.44 49.40 -20.78
N LEU A 5 58.36 49.35 -21.57
CA LEU A 5 57.54 48.22 -22.02
C LEU A 5 57.95 46.77 -21.66
N LEU A 6 56.99 46.02 -21.11
CA LEU A 6 56.66 44.69 -21.62
C LEU A 6 55.17 44.39 -21.38
N GLN A 7 54.39 44.22 -22.45
CA GLN A 7 52.99 43.77 -22.36
C GLN A 7 52.92 42.26 -22.10
N PRO A 8 51.86 41.80 -21.43
CA PRO A 8 51.21 40.57 -21.88
C PRO A 8 49.72 40.73 -22.12
N HIS A 9 49.29 39.96 -23.11
CA HIS A 9 48.00 39.99 -23.78
C HIS A 9 46.81 39.65 -22.87
N LYS A 10 45.69 40.32 -23.16
CA LYS A 10 44.34 39.95 -22.73
C LYS A 10 44.03 38.50 -23.10
N THR A 11 43.63 37.69 -22.13
CA THR A 11 42.71 36.57 -22.36
C THR A 11 41.61 36.57 -21.30
N LYS A 12 40.43 37.04 -21.72
CA LYS A 12 39.17 36.78 -21.05
C LYS A 12 38.85 35.30 -21.24
N THR A 13 38.79 34.52 -20.18
CA THR A 13 38.10 33.22 -20.20
C THR A 13 37.23 33.08 -18.97
N LEU A 14 35.98 33.51 -19.16
CA LEU A 14 34.73 32.94 -18.68
C LEU A 14 34.84 31.89 -17.56
N ILE A 15 34.26 32.26 -16.43
CA ILE A 15 33.74 31.36 -15.40
C ILE A 15 32.67 30.48 -16.08
N SER A 16 33.08 29.37 -16.68
CA SER A 16 32.16 28.36 -17.19
C SER A 16 31.70 27.51 -16.01
N ALA A 17 30.42 27.68 -15.70
CA ALA A 17 29.57 26.83 -14.88
C ALA A 17 30.13 25.43 -14.64
N PHE A 18 30.33 25.09 -13.36
CA PHE A 18 30.34 23.70 -12.93
C PHE A 18 29.12 23.02 -13.55
N PRO A 19 29.29 21.99 -14.39
CA PRO A 19 28.17 21.19 -14.78
C PRO A 19 27.72 20.50 -13.49
N GLN A 20 26.55 20.91 -12.99
CA GLN A 20 25.75 19.98 -12.20
C GLN A 20 25.63 18.75 -13.10
N VAL A 21 26.43 17.74 -12.78
CA VAL A 21 26.19 16.38 -13.24
C VAL A 21 24.82 16.07 -12.68
N GLU A 22 23.79 16.36 -13.48
CA GLU A 22 22.45 15.88 -13.27
C GLU A 22 22.60 14.38 -13.17
N ARG A 23 22.61 13.89 -11.92
CA ARG A 23 22.44 12.48 -11.63
C ARG A 23 21.02 12.17 -12.07
N ALA A 24 20.87 11.91 -13.37
CA ALA A 24 19.72 11.26 -13.93
C ALA A 24 19.57 9.94 -13.18
N ASN A 25 18.66 9.90 -12.22
CA ASN A 25 18.28 8.66 -11.56
C ASN A 25 17.52 7.82 -12.57
N SER A 26 18.25 7.06 -13.37
CA SER A 26 17.72 6.06 -14.28
C SER A 26 17.21 4.87 -13.47
N ALA A 27 15.91 4.89 -13.13
CA ALA A 27 15.09 3.72 -12.87
C ALA A 27 13.63 4.02 -13.23
N ARG A 28 13.28 3.69 -14.48
CA ARG A 28 11.94 3.79 -15.10
C ARG A 28 10.93 2.89 -14.36
N MET A 29 9.81 3.45 -13.88
CA MET A 29 8.41 2.92 -13.95
C MET A 29 7.43 3.51 -12.90
N LYS A 30 6.15 3.47 -13.29
CA LYS A 30 4.99 4.34 -12.98
C LYS A 30 4.86 5.48 -14.00
N PHE A 31 3.93 5.29 -14.93
CA PHE A 31 3.65 6.21 -16.04
C PHE A 31 2.82 7.43 -15.65
N ASN A 32 1.98 7.33 -14.61
CA ASN A 32 1.09 8.44 -14.24
C ASN A 32 1.88 9.56 -13.52
N PRO A 33 1.96 10.77 -14.08
CA PRO A 33 2.72 11.88 -13.51
C PRO A 33 2.07 12.47 -12.25
N ARG A 34 0.76 12.28 -12.03
CA ARG A 34 0.02 12.86 -10.89
C ARG A 34 0.28 12.14 -9.57
N VAL A 35 0.76 10.90 -9.64
CA VAL A 35 1.11 10.14 -8.43
C VAL A 35 2.58 10.41 -8.13
N THR A 36 2.98 10.43 -6.87
CA THR A 36 4.39 10.63 -6.45
C THR A 36 5.04 9.29 -6.09
N SER A 37 6.32 9.10 -6.42
CA SER A 37 7.16 7.98 -5.93
C SER A 37 8.00 8.38 -4.71
N SER A 38 8.04 9.68 -4.37
CA SER A 38 8.83 10.18 -3.25
C SER A 38 8.42 9.55 -1.91
N ARG A 39 9.39 8.90 -1.25
CA ARG A 39 9.26 8.28 0.08
C ARG A 39 8.69 9.25 1.12
N ARG A 40 9.16 10.51 1.12
CA ARG A 40 8.74 11.54 2.09
C ARG A 40 7.25 11.86 1.96
N LYS A 41 6.77 12.06 0.73
CA LYS A 41 5.35 12.37 0.44
C LYS A 41 4.44 11.19 0.81
N ASN A 42 4.84 9.96 0.45
CA ASN A 42 4.05 8.76 0.74
C ASN A 42 3.94 8.47 2.26
N ARG A 43 5.03 8.64 3.01
CA ARG A 43 4.99 8.50 4.48
C ARG A 43 4.09 9.54 5.13
N LYS A 44 4.16 10.81 4.69
CA LYS A 44 3.27 11.87 5.18
C LYS A 44 1.81 11.49 4.93
N ALA A 45 1.48 11.13 3.69
CA ALA A 45 0.12 10.73 3.30
C ALA A 45 -0.42 9.54 4.12
N HIS A 46 0.42 8.54 4.42
CA HIS A 46 0.01 7.40 5.25
C HIS A 46 -0.28 7.83 6.70
N PHE A 47 0.67 8.47 7.39
CA PHE A 47 0.51 8.79 8.81
C PHE A 47 -0.50 9.91 9.08
N SER A 48 -0.67 10.86 8.15
CA SER A 48 -1.65 11.94 8.26
C SER A 48 -3.01 11.62 7.61
N ALA A 49 -3.25 10.38 7.17
CA ALA A 49 -4.49 10.01 6.49
C ALA A 49 -5.73 10.26 7.37
N PRO A 50 -6.87 10.72 6.80
CA PRO A 50 -8.14 10.83 7.51
C PRO A 50 -8.78 9.45 7.75
N SER A 51 -9.78 9.40 8.63
CA SER A 51 -10.40 8.15 9.11
C SER A 51 -11.00 7.27 8.00
N SER A 52 -11.56 7.88 6.95
CA SER A 52 -12.13 7.19 5.79
C SER A 52 -11.07 6.45 4.98
N VAL A 53 -9.93 7.11 4.73
CA VAL A 53 -8.78 6.53 4.01
C VAL A 53 -8.11 5.45 4.86
N ARG A 54 -7.94 5.68 6.17
CA ARG A 54 -7.38 4.67 7.09
C ARG A 54 -8.21 3.39 7.12
N ARG A 55 -9.53 3.47 7.01
CA ARG A 55 -10.40 2.29 6.91
C ARG A 55 -10.03 1.42 5.71
N VAL A 56 -9.76 2.02 4.56
CA VAL A 56 -9.39 1.27 3.34
C VAL A 56 -7.99 0.69 3.46
N LEU A 57 -7.05 1.48 3.99
CA LEU A 57 -5.68 1.03 4.23
C LEU A 57 -5.58 -0.11 5.26
N MET A 58 -6.45 -0.09 6.27
CA MET A 58 -6.61 -1.18 7.25
C MET A 58 -7.51 -2.31 6.70
N SER A 59 -7.12 -2.85 5.54
CA SER A 59 -7.74 -4.04 4.97
C SER A 59 -6.99 -5.31 5.35
N SER A 60 -7.73 -6.40 5.57
CA SER A 60 -7.17 -7.73 5.81
C SER A 60 -7.53 -8.69 4.66
N PRO A 61 -6.67 -9.67 4.37
CA PRO A 61 -7.00 -10.77 3.46
C PRO A 61 -8.16 -11.62 4.00
N LEU A 62 -8.97 -12.15 3.08
CA LEU A 62 -9.99 -13.16 3.39
C LEU A 62 -9.38 -14.57 3.36
N SER A 63 -9.97 -15.50 4.12
CA SER A 63 -9.67 -16.94 4.04
C SER A 63 -9.91 -17.50 2.63
N THR A 64 -9.31 -18.63 2.30
CA THR A 64 -9.46 -19.29 1.00
C THR A 64 -10.93 -19.55 0.65
N ASP A 65 -11.72 -19.96 1.63
CA ASP A 65 -13.11 -20.36 1.46
C ASP A 65 -13.98 -19.13 1.15
N LEU A 66 -13.77 -18.04 1.90
CA LEU A 66 -14.44 -16.77 1.64
C LEU A 66 -14.02 -16.14 0.31
N ARG A 67 -12.75 -16.33 -0.10
CA ARG A 67 -12.25 -15.86 -1.39
C ARG A 67 -12.91 -16.60 -2.55
N GLN A 68 -13.12 -17.90 -2.44
CA GLN A 68 -13.83 -18.68 -3.46
C GLN A 68 -15.30 -18.26 -3.52
N LYS A 69 -15.96 -18.12 -2.35
CA LYS A 69 -17.38 -17.75 -2.26
C LYS A 69 -17.70 -16.37 -2.87
N TYR A 70 -16.88 -15.36 -2.57
CA TYR A 70 -17.18 -13.98 -2.98
C TYR A 70 -16.27 -13.45 -4.10
N ASN A 71 -15.28 -14.22 -4.55
CA ASN A 71 -14.24 -13.81 -5.50
C ASN A 71 -13.45 -12.52 -5.13
N VAL A 72 -13.46 -12.10 -3.87
CA VAL A 72 -12.73 -10.91 -3.38
C VAL A 72 -11.49 -11.32 -2.60
N ARG A 73 -10.36 -10.61 -2.79
CA ARG A 73 -9.10 -10.94 -2.08
C ARG A 73 -9.02 -10.38 -0.66
N SER A 74 -9.46 -9.14 -0.44
CA SER A 74 -9.31 -8.43 0.84
C SER A 74 -10.48 -7.51 1.14
N MET A 75 -10.75 -7.32 2.44
CA MET A 75 -11.83 -6.47 2.94
C MET A 75 -11.37 -5.57 4.10
N PRO A 76 -11.88 -4.33 4.21
CA PRO A 76 -11.69 -3.50 5.40
C PRO A 76 -12.23 -4.20 6.65
N VAL A 77 -11.40 -4.29 7.69
CA VAL A 77 -11.79 -4.95 8.94
C VAL A 77 -12.87 -4.13 9.65
N ARG A 78 -13.90 -4.82 10.16
CA ARG A 78 -14.97 -4.23 10.98
C ARG A 78 -14.96 -4.86 12.37
N LYS A 79 -15.64 -4.18 13.30
CA LYS A 79 -15.99 -4.79 14.58
C LYS A 79 -16.85 -6.03 14.30
N ASP A 80 -16.68 -7.04 15.13
CA ASP A 80 -17.38 -8.33 15.06
C ASP A 80 -17.05 -9.24 13.87
N ASP A 81 -16.06 -8.91 13.04
CA ASP A 81 -15.48 -9.89 12.13
C ASP A 81 -14.68 -10.93 12.94
N GLU A 82 -14.75 -12.20 12.54
CA GLU A 82 -13.89 -13.25 13.12
C GLU A 82 -12.60 -13.32 12.32
N VAL A 83 -11.50 -13.42 13.05
CA VAL A 83 -10.18 -13.33 12.48
C VAL A 83 -9.20 -14.32 13.09
N GLN A 84 -8.25 -14.76 12.27
CA GLN A 84 -7.13 -15.61 12.65
C GLN A 84 -5.82 -14.85 12.45
N VAL A 85 -4.92 -14.90 13.44
CA VAL A 85 -3.61 -14.26 13.35
C VAL A 85 -2.62 -15.18 12.64
N VAL A 86 -1.96 -14.68 11.59
CA VAL A 86 -1.00 -15.46 10.78
C VAL A 86 0.45 -15.15 11.15
N ARG A 87 0.74 -13.92 11.58
CA ARG A 87 2.11 -13.44 11.86
C ARG A 87 2.22 -12.87 13.28
N GLY A 88 3.41 -13.01 13.86
CA GLY A 88 3.74 -12.49 15.20
C GLY A 88 3.55 -13.51 16.32
N THR A 89 3.68 -13.05 17.57
CA THR A 89 3.67 -13.89 18.77
C THR A 89 2.37 -14.67 18.98
N PHE A 90 1.25 -14.13 18.50
CA PHE A 90 -0.09 -14.71 18.69
C PHE A 90 -0.57 -15.51 17.47
N LYS A 91 0.35 -16.03 16.64
CA LYS A 91 0.03 -16.84 15.46
C LYS A 91 -0.84 -18.05 15.83
N GLY A 92 -1.81 -18.36 14.97
CA GLY A 92 -2.73 -19.49 15.13
C GLY A 92 -3.89 -19.22 16.07
N ARG A 93 -3.89 -18.11 16.81
CA ARG A 93 -5.04 -17.71 17.63
C ARG A 93 -6.12 -17.11 16.76
N GLU A 94 -7.34 -17.53 17.06
CA GLU A 94 -8.57 -17.01 16.47
C GLU A 94 -9.35 -16.19 17.49
N GLY A 95 -10.07 -15.20 17.01
CA GLY A 95 -10.96 -14.43 17.87
C GLY A 95 -11.76 -13.41 17.09
N LYS A 96 -12.76 -12.86 17.77
CA LYS A 96 -13.60 -11.79 17.25
C LYS A 96 -12.89 -10.44 17.41
N VAL A 97 -13.05 -9.57 16.43
CA VAL A 97 -12.55 -8.20 16.51
C VAL A 97 -13.45 -7.38 17.43
N MET A 98 -12.93 -6.98 18.59
CA MET A 98 -13.65 -6.12 19.53
C MET A 98 -13.74 -4.68 19.00
N GLN A 99 -12.58 -4.11 18.66
CA GLN A 99 -12.49 -2.73 18.22
C GLN A 99 -11.34 -2.51 17.24
N VAL A 100 -11.57 -1.59 16.30
CA VAL A 100 -10.58 -1.18 15.30
C VAL A 100 -10.08 0.22 15.66
N TYR A 101 -8.86 0.30 16.19
CA TYR A 101 -8.23 1.55 16.61
C TYR A 101 -7.48 2.19 15.44
N ARG A 102 -8.20 2.97 14.62
CA ARG A 102 -7.66 3.56 13.38
C ARG A 102 -6.55 4.59 13.60
N ARG A 103 -6.55 5.31 14.74
CA ARG A 103 -5.52 6.33 15.02
C ARG A 103 -4.13 5.73 15.24
N LYS A 104 -4.06 4.52 15.84
CA LYS A 104 -2.84 3.75 16.14
C LYS A 104 -2.53 2.66 15.12
N TRP A 105 -3.32 2.51 14.05
CA TRP A 105 -3.14 1.47 13.02
C TRP A 105 -3.24 0.03 13.56
N VAL A 106 -4.11 -0.18 14.54
CA VAL A 106 -4.15 -1.42 15.34
C VAL A 106 -5.58 -1.93 15.50
N ILE A 107 -5.73 -3.25 15.60
CA ILE A 107 -6.95 -3.97 15.92
C ILE A 107 -6.78 -4.68 17.25
N HIS A 108 -7.85 -4.69 18.05
CA HIS A 108 -7.93 -5.48 19.28
C HIS A 108 -8.83 -6.69 19.06
N ILE A 109 -8.32 -7.86 19.42
CA ILE A 109 -8.98 -9.15 19.28
C ILE A 109 -9.26 -9.68 20.69
N GLU A 110 -10.43 -10.29 20.89
CA GLU A 110 -10.94 -10.70 22.20
C GLU A 110 -9.98 -11.59 23.00
N ARG A 111 -9.45 -12.63 22.36
CA ARG A 111 -8.56 -13.62 23.00
C ARG A 111 -7.08 -13.23 23.03
N ILE A 112 -6.76 -12.00 22.64
CA ILE A 112 -5.38 -11.50 22.58
C ILE A 112 -5.21 -10.41 23.63
N THR A 113 -4.90 -10.85 24.84
CA THR A 113 -4.65 -10.01 26.00
C THR A 113 -3.26 -10.29 26.57
N ARG A 114 -2.74 -9.31 27.31
CA ARG A 114 -1.54 -9.40 28.13
C ARG A 114 -1.89 -8.93 29.54
N GLU A 115 -1.40 -9.65 30.53
CA GLU A 115 -1.52 -9.27 31.93
C GLU A 115 -0.48 -8.20 32.29
N LYS A 116 -0.91 -7.17 33.02
CA LYS A 116 -0.01 -6.21 33.67
C LYS A 116 0.43 -6.75 35.04
N VAL A 117 1.49 -6.18 35.60
CA VAL A 117 1.93 -6.48 36.97
C VAL A 117 0.84 -6.21 38.03
N ASN A 118 -0.11 -5.33 37.73
CA ASN A 118 -1.26 -5.01 38.57
C ASN A 118 -2.41 -6.04 38.47
N GLY A 119 -2.23 -7.17 37.76
CA GLY A 119 -3.25 -8.20 37.54
C GLY A 119 -4.34 -7.88 36.51
N THR A 120 -4.47 -6.61 36.09
CA THR A 120 -5.44 -6.22 35.04
C THR A 120 -4.99 -6.71 33.66
N THR A 121 -5.93 -7.23 32.85
CA THR A 121 -5.67 -7.65 31.46
C THR A 121 -5.85 -6.47 30.48
N VAL A 122 -4.95 -6.35 29.50
CA VAL A 122 -5.04 -5.35 28.44
C VAL A 122 -4.94 -6.01 27.08
N ASN A 123 -5.79 -5.61 26.14
CA ASN A 123 -5.75 -6.14 24.78
C ASN A 123 -4.46 -5.72 24.07
N VAL A 124 -3.77 -6.69 23.48
CA VAL A 124 -2.60 -6.39 22.65
C VAL A 124 -3.08 -5.91 21.29
N GLY A 125 -2.31 -4.98 20.73
CA GLY A 125 -2.57 -4.44 19.42
C GLY A 125 -2.00 -5.30 18.30
N VAL A 126 -2.83 -5.71 17.34
CA VAL A 126 -2.40 -6.45 16.15
C VAL A 126 -2.68 -5.62 14.89
N ASN A 127 -1.76 -5.60 13.93
CA ASN A 127 -1.99 -4.94 12.65
C ASN A 127 -2.91 -5.78 11.74
N ALA A 128 -3.80 -5.12 10.99
CA ALA A 128 -4.74 -5.75 10.06
C ALA A 128 -4.07 -6.66 9.02
N SER A 129 -2.90 -6.29 8.52
CA SER A 129 -2.20 -7.07 7.49
C SER A 129 -1.65 -8.41 7.99
N ASN A 130 -1.52 -8.60 9.31
CA ASN A 130 -1.02 -9.83 9.92
C ASN A 130 -2.13 -10.87 10.21
N VAL A 131 -3.35 -10.56 9.79
CA VAL A 131 -4.57 -11.23 10.19
C VAL A 131 -5.34 -11.65 8.94
N VAL A 132 -5.96 -12.83 8.98
CA VAL A 132 -6.88 -13.33 7.95
C VAL A 132 -8.29 -13.36 8.51
N ILE A 133 -9.25 -12.87 7.74
CA ILE A 133 -10.67 -12.90 8.13
C ILE A 133 -11.23 -14.28 7.81
N THR A 134 -11.78 -14.96 8.82
CA THR A 134 -12.38 -16.30 8.71
C THR A 134 -13.89 -16.23 8.53
N LYS A 135 -14.57 -15.33 9.27
CA LYS A 135 -16.00 -15.04 9.09
C LYS A 135 -16.26 -13.54 9.01
N LEU A 136 -17.14 -13.16 8.09
CA LEU A 136 -17.52 -11.77 7.84
C LEU A 136 -18.86 -11.45 8.52
N ARG A 137 -18.95 -10.32 9.23
CA ARG A 137 -20.23 -9.74 9.63
C ARG A 137 -20.89 -9.09 8.42
N LEU A 138 -22.01 -9.62 7.95
CA LEU A 138 -22.70 -9.14 6.75
C LEU A 138 -23.74 -8.06 7.09
N ASP A 139 -23.48 -6.83 6.64
CA ASP A 139 -24.44 -5.71 6.62
C ASP A 139 -24.85 -5.40 5.16
N LYS A 140 -25.92 -4.61 4.93
CA LYS A 140 -26.35 -4.18 3.58
C LYS A 140 -25.19 -3.55 2.77
N ASP A 141 -24.45 -2.62 3.38
CA ASP A 141 -23.32 -1.94 2.75
C ASP A 141 -22.12 -2.86 2.50
N ARG A 142 -21.99 -3.94 3.27
CA ARG A 142 -20.88 -4.89 3.10
C ARG A 142 -21.17 -5.84 1.94
N LYS A 143 -22.43 -6.24 1.76
CA LYS A 143 -22.88 -7.01 0.59
C LYS A 143 -22.68 -6.22 -0.70
N SER A 144 -23.14 -4.97 -0.75
CA SER A 144 -22.94 -4.09 -1.91
C SER A 144 -21.45 -3.84 -2.21
N LEU A 145 -20.60 -3.73 -1.17
CA LEU A 145 -19.16 -3.60 -1.36
C LEU A 145 -18.52 -4.88 -1.93
N LEU A 146 -18.98 -6.06 -1.50
CA LEU A 146 -18.51 -7.36 -1.99
C LEU A 146 -18.89 -7.54 -3.46
N GLU A 147 -20.15 -7.30 -3.81
CA GLU A 147 -20.66 -7.38 -5.19
C GLU A 147 -19.88 -6.44 -6.12
N ARG A 148 -19.71 -5.17 -5.72
CA ARG A 148 -18.93 -4.19 -6.49
C ARG A 148 -17.48 -4.64 -6.72
N LYS A 149 -16.83 -5.19 -5.69
CA LYS A 149 -15.45 -5.69 -5.80
C LYS A 149 -15.36 -6.96 -6.65
N ALA A 150 -16.33 -7.86 -6.55
CA ALA A 150 -16.40 -9.09 -7.34
C ALA A 150 -16.57 -8.75 -8.83
N ASN A 151 -17.49 -7.85 -9.15
CA ASN A 151 -17.73 -7.39 -10.53
C ASN A 151 -16.50 -6.70 -11.11
N GLY A 152 -15.87 -5.78 -10.36
CA GLY A 152 -14.66 -5.11 -10.82
C GLY A 152 -13.50 -6.07 -11.07
N ARG A 153 -13.42 -7.18 -10.33
CA ARG A 153 -12.43 -8.23 -10.56
C ARG A 153 -12.76 -9.08 -11.78
N ALA A 154 -14.03 -9.49 -11.93
CA ALA A 154 -14.46 -10.28 -13.08
C ALA A 154 -14.23 -9.55 -14.42
N VAL A 155 -14.46 -8.23 -14.45
CA VAL A 155 -14.13 -7.38 -15.61
C VAL A 155 -12.61 -7.39 -15.86
N ALA A 156 -11.82 -7.15 -14.82
CA ALA A 156 -10.36 -7.11 -14.95
C ALA A 156 -9.76 -8.47 -15.37
N ASP A 157 -10.36 -9.59 -14.98
CA ASP A 157 -9.92 -10.93 -15.36
C ASP A 157 -10.30 -11.22 -16.84
N LYS A 158 -11.50 -10.80 -17.29
CA LYS A 158 -11.91 -10.89 -18.71
C LYS A 158 -11.01 -10.05 -19.63
N GLU A 159 -10.76 -8.79 -19.26
CA GLU A 159 -9.89 -7.89 -20.02
C GLU A 159 -8.43 -8.35 -20.08
N LYS A 160 -7.99 -9.24 -19.20
CA LYS A 160 -6.65 -9.83 -19.28
C LYS A 160 -6.60 -11.08 -20.14
N GLY A 161 -7.69 -11.84 -20.21
CA GLY A 161 -7.79 -13.05 -21.01
C GLY A 161 -7.94 -12.81 -22.51
N THR A 162 -8.49 -11.67 -22.93
CA THR A 162 -8.78 -11.37 -24.35
C THR A 162 -7.71 -10.54 -25.06
N LYS A 163 -6.58 -10.21 -24.41
CA LYS A 163 -5.58 -9.28 -24.97
C LYS A 163 -4.56 -9.91 -25.93
N PHE A 164 -4.61 -11.22 -26.14
CA PHE A 164 -3.82 -11.91 -27.16
C PHE A 164 -4.66 -13.05 -27.74
N THR A 165 -5.45 -12.76 -28.77
CA THR A 165 -5.87 -13.81 -29.70
C THR A 165 -4.64 -14.24 -30.51
N ALA A 166 -4.50 -15.52 -30.80
CA ALA A 166 -3.33 -16.07 -31.51
C ALA A 166 -3.13 -15.43 -32.90
N GLU A 167 -4.20 -14.90 -33.48
CA GLU A 167 -4.25 -14.21 -34.78
C GLU A 167 -3.48 -12.88 -34.77
N ASP A 168 -3.55 -12.08 -33.69
CA ASP A 168 -2.86 -10.78 -33.59
C ASP A 168 -1.34 -10.91 -33.38
N VAL A 169 -0.87 -12.05 -32.87
CA VAL A 169 0.55 -12.33 -32.68
C VAL A 169 1.22 -12.68 -34.03
N MET A 170 0.49 -13.34 -34.93
CA MET A 170 1.01 -13.73 -36.25
C MET A 170 1.15 -12.54 -37.21
N GLN A 171 0.31 -11.51 -37.12
CA GLN A 171 0.38 -10.31 -37.96
C GLN A 171 1.50 -9.31 -37.60
N SER A 172 2.24 -9.55 -36.51
CA SER A 172 3.36 -8.69 -36.09
C SER A 172 4.74 -9.19 -36.54
N VAL A 173 4.77 -10.30 -37.29
CA VAL A 173 5.98 -10.89 -37.88
C VAL A 173 5.81 -10.98 -39.39
N ASP A 174 5.69 -9.82 -40.03
CA ASP A 174 5.97 -9.59 -41.47
C ASP A 174 6.49 -8.15 -41.64
#